data_AF-A0AA38MDY8-F1
#
_entry.id   AF-A0AA38MDY8-F1
#
_cell.length_a   1.000
_cell.length_b   1.000
_cell.length_c   1.000
_cell.angle_alpha   90.00
_cell.angle_beta   90.00
_cell.angle_gamma   90.00
#
_symmetry.space_group_name_H-M   'P 1'
#
loop_
_entity.id
_entity.type
_entity.pdbx_description
1 polymer ?
#
loop_
_entity_poly.entity_id
_entity_poly.type
_entity_poly.pdbx_seq_one_letter_code
_entity_poly.pdbx_strand_id
1 'polypeptide(L)'
;MLLETCIETEEDRRVGGQQWALQEVRSLVCSYLHQVFIADTMLAKLVHFQGYPSELIDVIVKGVPSMHICLDFLQELMQQPSLNKQIFAIQLLSHLCIQYALPKSLNLCIVALNLLYALLGSLSSSQRVKLFKPILPALVRISEAFPPLVDDIVNLMMQLARICESQASLASHFDAHLGKELEVSAQESKELCSLVQQTFSDILDKAVFKSKIYRQE
;
A
#
# COMPACT_ATOMS: atom_id res chain seq x y z
N MET A 1 -17.38 7.46 10.29
CA MET A 1 -18.72 7.31 10.91
C MET A 1 -19.51 6.03 10.59
N LEU A 2 -19.06 5.11 9.72
CA LEU A 2 -19.46 3.68 9.84
C LEU A 2 -18.22 2.78 9.72
N LEU A 3 -17.35 3.06 8.74
CA LEU A 3 -16.05 2.39 8.63
C LEU A 3 -15.18 2.54 9.88
N GLU A 4 -15.22 3.70 10.54
CA GLU A 4 -14.45 3.94 11.77
C GLU A 4 -14.85 3.03 12.94
N THR A 5 -16.08 2.50 12.96
CA THR A 5 -16.49 1.54 14.00
C THR A 5 -15.85 0.16 13.81
N CYS A 6 -15.21 -0.07 12.66
CA CYS A 6 -14.47 -1.29 12.38
C CYS A 6 -12.99 -1.22 12.82
N ILE A 7 -12.53 -0.07 13.33
CA ILE A 7 -11.16 0.09 13.83
C ILE A 7 -11.04 -0.67 15.14
N GLU A 8 -9.99 -1.50 15.25
CA GLU A 8 -9.72 -2.23 16.48
C GLU A 8 -9.17 -1.27 17.55
N THR A 9 -9.79 -1.31 18.72
CA THR A 9 -9.40 -0.51 19.88
C THR A 9 -8.53 -1.31 20.85
N GLU A 10 -7.93 -0.64 21.82
CA GLU A 10 -7.19 -1.31 22.91
C GLU A 10 -8.11 -2.16 23.79
N GLU A 11 -9.39 -1.79 23.92
CA GLU A 11 -10.37 -2.54 24.69
C GLU A 11 -10.70 -3.88 24.02
N ASP A 12 -10.79 -3.88 22.69
CA ASP A 12 -11.04 -5.09 21.89
C ASP A 12 -9.96 -6.15 22.14
N ARG A 13 -8.71 -5.73 22.36
CA ARG A 13 -7.58 -6.63 22.64
C ARG A 13 -7.54 -7.14 24.07
N ARG A 14 -8.04 -6.36 25.03
CA ARG A 14 -7.88 -6.64 26.48
C ARG A 14 -9.06 -7.37 27.08
N VAL A 15 -10.27 -7.11 26.59
CA VAL A 15 -11.50 -7.66 27.16
C VAL A 15 -11.91 -8.92 26.39
N GLY A 16 -11.99 -10.05 27.10
CA GLY A 16 -12.45 -11.31 26.51
C GLY A 16 -13.83 -11.17 25.87
N GLY A 17 -13.97 -11.64 24.63
CA GLY A 17 -15.23 -11.56 23.87
C GLY A 17 -15.35 -10.36 22.93
N GLN A 18 -14.63 -9.25 23.18
CA GLN A 18 -14.77 -8.04 22.35
C GLN A 18 -14.24 -8.22 20.93
N GLN A 19 -13.19 -9.03 20.73
CA GLN A 19 -12.73 -9.37 19.37
C GLN A 19 -13.82 -10.04 18.52
N TRP A 20 -14.68 -10.86 19.14
CA TRP A 20 -15.79 -11.51 18.46
C TRP A 20 -16.89 -10.50 18.13
N ALA A 21 -17.23 -9.63 19.10
CA ALA A 21 -18.19 -8.55 18.88
C ALA A 21 -17.73 -7.61 17.74
N LEU A 22 -16.44 -7.23 17.71
CA LEU A 22 -15.86 -6.45 16.63
C LEU A 22 -15.97 -7.17 15.28
N GLN A 23 -15.75 -8.48 15.25
CA GLN A 23 -15.90 -9.27 14.03
C GLN A 23 -17.35 -9.31 13.53
N GLU A 24 -18.33 -9.40 14.43
CA GLU A 24 -19.75 -9.30 14.10
C GLU A 24 -20.11 -7.92 13.54
N VAL A 25 -19.64 -6.85 14.19
CA VAL A 25 -19.82 -5.47 13.72
C VAL A 25 -19.22 -5.32 12.32
N ARG A 26 -17.98 -5.78 12.10
CA ARG A 26 -17.33 -5.76 10.78
C ARG A 26 -18.15 -6.52 9.74
N SER A 27 -18.67 -7.70 10.08
CA SER A 27 -19.50 -8.49 9.16
C SER A 27 -20.78 -7.75 8.75
N LEU A 28 -21.48 -7.13 9.70
CA LEU A 28 -22.69 -6.35 9.44
C LEU A 28 -22.39 -5.10 8.60
N VAL A 29 -21.35 -4.35 8.96
CA VAL A 29 -20.92 -3.16 8.21
C VAL A 29 -20.53 -3.52 6.79
N CYS A 30 -19.73 -4.56 6.60
CA CYS A 30 -19.32 -5.02 5.27
C CYS A 30 -20.52 -5.51 4.43
N SER A 31 -21.46 -6.23 5.04
CA SER A 31 -22.68 -6.67 4.36
C SER A 31 -23.53 -5.49 3.90
N TYR A 32 -23.67 -4.46 4.74
CA TYR A 32 -24.36 -3.23 4.38
C TYR A 32 -23.66 -2.49 3.24
N LEU A 33 -22.34 -2.27 3.35
CA LEU A 33 -21.55 -1.59 2.32
C LEU A 33 -21.63 -2.32 0.98
N HIS A 34 -21.62 -3.65 1.00
CA HIS A 34 -21.80 -4.47 -0.20
C HIS A 34 -23.09 -4.15 -0.94
N GLN A 35 -24.22 -4.14 -0.23
CA GLN A 35 -25.53 -3.81 -0.81
C GLN A 35 -25.57 -2.38 -1.34
N VAL A 36 -25.03 -1.43 -0.58
CA VAL A 36 -24.99 -0.02 -0.95
C VAL A 36 -24.14 0.22 -2.20
N PHE A 37 -22.97 -0.41 -2.30
CA PHE A 37 -22.09 -0.28 -3.47
C PHE A 37 -22.65 -0.94 -4.73
N ILE A 38 -23.44 -2.01 -4.59
CA ILE A 38 -24.17 -2.60 -5.72
C ILE A 38 -25.28 -1.66 -6.19
N ALA A 39 -26.03 -1.08 -5.24
CA ALA A 39 -27.13 -0.17 -5.56
C ALA A 39 -26.63 1.13 -6.22
N ASP A 40 -25.49 1.66 -5.76
CA ASP A 40 -24.86 2.85 -6.32
C ASP A 40 -23.32 2.74 -6.31
N THR A 41 -22.76 2.47 -7.48
CA THR A 41 -21.31 2.35 -7.67
C THR A 41 -20.59 3.70 -7.56
N MET A 42 -21.28 4.83 -7.73
CA MET A 42 -20.70 6.15 -7.52
C MET A 42 -20.41 6.41 -6.05
N LEU A 43 -21.22 5.89 -5.14
CA LEU A 43 -20.96 6.00 -3.72
C LEU A 43 -19.69 5.23 -3.32
N ALA A 44 -19.45 4.06 -3.92
CA ALA A 44 -18.19 3.34 -3.75
C ALA A 44 -17.00 4.21 -4.18
N LYS A 45 -17.09 4.85 -5.36
CA LYS A 45 -16.05 5.78 -5.82
C LYS A 45 -15.84 6.92 -4.83
N LEU A 46 -16.89 7.60 -4.38
CA LEU A 46 -16.79 8.74 -3.46
C LEU A 46 -16.13 8.36 -2.13
N VAL A 47 -16.49 7.22 -1.54
CA VAL A 47 -15.91 6.74 -0.28
C VAL A 47 -14.39 6.52 -0.42
N HIS A 48 -13.95 5.89 -1.51
CA HIS A 48 -12.52 5.65 -1.76
C HIS A 48 -11.77 6.93 -2.15
N PHE A 49 -12.43 7.85 -2.85
CA PHE A 49 -11.88 9.18 -3.12
C PHE A 49 -11.82 10.06 -1.88
N GLN A 50 -12.68 9.87 -0.88
CA GLN A 50 -12.58 10.53 0.42
C GLN A 50 -11.45 9.90 1.25
N GLY A 51 -11.29 8.58 1.18
CA GLY A 51 -10.28 7.82 1.89
C GLY A 51 -10.68 7.54 3.34
N TYR A 52 -10.02 6.54 3.92
CA TYR A 52 -10.21 6.07 5.29
C TYR A 52 -8.90 5.44 5.80
N PRO A 53 -8.76 5.15 7.10
CA PRO A 53 -7.52 4.56 7.64
C PRO A 53 -7.09 3.28 6.90
N SER A 54 -5.80 3.18 6.56
CA SER A 54 -5.28 2.09 5.72
C SER A 54 -5.46 0.70 6.34
N GLU A 55 -5.55 0.62 7.67
CA GLU A 55 -5.83 -0.60 8.42
C GLU A 55 -7.19 -1.22 8.07
N LEU A 56 -8.16 -0.41 7.63
CA LEU A 56 -9.48 -0.88 7.24
C LEU A 56 -9.53 -1.41 5.81
N ILE A 57 -8.49 -1.18 4.98
CA ILE A 57 -8.49 -1.63 3.59
C ILE A 57 -8.64 -3.15 3.52
N ASP A 58 -7.86 -3.90 4.31
CA ASP A 58 -7.92 -5.36 4.33
C ASP A 58 -9.29 -5.88 4.79
N VAL A 59 -9.87 -5.24 5.83
CA VAL A 59 -11.19 -5.57 6.35
C VAL A 59 -12.27 -5.40 5.28
N ILE A 60 -12.27 -4.26 4.59
CA ILE A 60 -13.29 -3.94 3.58
C ILE A 60 -13.10 -4.83 2.34
N VAL A 61 -11.86 -4.98 1.84
CA VAL A 61 -11.59 -5.79 0.63
C VAL A 61 -12.00 -7.25 0.84
N LYS A 62 -11.73 -7.83 2.02
CA LYS A 62 -12.14 -9.22 2.33
C LYS A 62 -13.63 -9.34 2.67
N GLY A 63 -14.19 -8.34 3.34
CA GLY A 63 -15.57 -8.39 3.84
C GLY A 63 -16.63 -7.98 2.82
N VAL A 64 -16.29 -7.19 1.80
CA VAL A 64 -17.23 -6.63 0.82
C VAL A 64 -17.01 -7.26 -0.56
N PRO A 65 -17.83 -8.25 -0.99
CA PRO A 65 -17.59 -8.99 -2.23
C PRO A 65 -17.58 -8.16 -3.52
N SER A 66 -18.29 -7.03 -3.52
CA SER A 66 -18.38 -6.10 -4.65
C SER A 66 -17.16 -5.19 -4.80
N MET A 67 -16.11 -5.35 -3.99
CA MET A 67 -14.95 -4.45 -4.01
C MET A 67 -14.15 -4.44 -5.31
N HIS A 68 -14.28 -5.47 -6.14
CA HIS A 68 -13.67 -5.51 -7.48
C HIS A 68 -14.10 -4.35 -8.39
N ILE A 69 -15.27 -3.72 -8.16
CA ILE A 69 -15.70 -2.52 -8.90
C ILE A 69 -14.73 -1.35 -8.73
N CYS A 70 -13.92 -1.33 -7.65
CA CYS A 70 -12.95 -0.28 -7.41
C CYS A 70 -11.86 -0.21 -8.48
N LEU A 71 -11.62 -1.32 -9.20
CA LEU A 71 -10.68 -1.37 -10.32
C LEU A 71 -11.08 -0.41 -11.47
N ASP A 72 -12.34 0.01 -11.55
CA ASP A 72 -12.83 0.90 -12.62
C ASP A 72 -12.34 2.34 -12.47
N PHE A 73 -12.14 2.80 -11.23
CA PHE A 73 -11.74 4.19 -10.93
C PHE A 73 -10.36 4.30 -10.28
N LEU A 74 -9.68 3.19 -10.02
CA LEU A 74 -8.39 3.19 -9.33
C LEU A 74 -7.30 3.97 -10.07
N GLN A 75 -7.28 3.90 -11.40
CA GLN A 75 -6.35 4.71 -12.21
C GLN A 75 -6.59 6.21 -12.01
N GLU A 76 -7.85 6.64 -11.99
CA GLU A 76 -8.22 8.04 -11.75
C GLU A 76 -7.82 8.50 -10.34
N LEU A 77 -7.93 7.61 -9.34
CA LEU A 77 -7.51 7.88 -7.97
C LEU A 77 -5.97 8.00 -7.84
N MET A 78 -5.22 7.15 -8.57
CA MET A 78 -3.75 7.23 -8.65
C MET A 78 -3.26 8.50 -9.35
N GLN A 79 -4.06 9.09 -10.24
CA GLN A 79 -3.70 10.31 -10.96
C GLN A 79 -4.04 11.60 -10.18
N GLN A 80 -4.62 11.48 -8.98
CA GLN A 80 -4.86 12.64 -8.12
C GLN A 80 -3.52 13.30 -7.73
N PRO A 81 -3.45 14.64 -7.65
CA PRO A 81 -2.21 15.36 -7.31
C PRO A 81 -1.76 15.16 -5.85
N SER A 82 -2.64 14.64 -4.99
CA SER A 82 -2.34 14.42 -3.58
C SER A 82 -1.58 13.11 -3.37
N LEU A 83 -0.36 13.18 -2.82
CA LEU A 83 0.43 11.99 -2.44
C LEU A 83 -0.36 11.02 -1.55
N ASN A 84 -1.18 11.54 -0.62
CA ASN A 84 -1.98 10.68 0.26
C ASN A 84 -3.02 9.85 -0.52
N LYS A 85 -3.60 10.43 -1.58
CA LYS A 85 -4.55 9.71 -2.45
C LYS A 85 -3.84 8.65 -3.29
N GLN A 86 -2.65 8.98 -3.80
CA GLN A 86 -1.81 8.03 -4.55
C GLN A 86 -1.38 6.85 -3.67
N ILE A 87 -0.92 7.11 -2.44
CA ILE A 87 -0.57 6.07 -1.46
C ILE A 87 -1.79 5.18 -1.19
N PHE A 88 -2.93 5.78 -0.87
CA PHE A 88 -4.16 5.04 -0.58
C PHE A 88 -4.60 4.18 -1.79
N ALA A 89 -4.52 4.72 -3.00
CA ALA A 89 -4.88 3.99 -4.23
C ALA A 89 -3.98 2.77 -4.46
N ILE A 90 -2.67 2.91 -4.27
CA ILE A 90 -1.70 1.81 -4.44
C ILE A 90 -1.89 0.76 -3.35
N GLN A 91 -2.16 1.19 -2.11
CA GLN A 91 -2.49 0.27 -1.01
C GLN A 91 -3.78 -0.50 -1.31
N LEU A 92 -4.84 0.18 -1.74
CA LEU A 92 -6.11 -0.45 -2.12
C LEU A 92 -5.92 -1.44 -3.27
N LEU A 93 -5.23 -1.02 -4.34
CA LEU A 93 -4.90 -1.87 -5.47
C LEU A 93 -4.19 -3.15 -5.00
N SER A 94 -3.16 -3.03 -4.16
CA SER A 94 -2.40 -4.20 -3.70
C SER A 94 -3.23 -5.23 -2.91
N HIS A 95 -4.24 -4.79 -2.14
CA HIS A 95 -5.16 -5.71 -1.45
C HIS A 95 -6.15 -6.33 -2.44
N LEU A 96 -6.65 -5.54 -3.41
CA LEU A 96 -7.51 -6.06 -4.46
C LEU A 96 -6.79 -7.08 -5.34
N CYS A 97 -5.48 -6.94 -5.59
CA CYS A 97 -4.72 -7.90 -6.39
C CYS A 97 -4.61 -9.27 -5.71
N ILE A 98 -4.46 -9.29 -4.38
CA ILE A 98 -4.46 -10.54 -3.61
C ILE A 98 -5.84 -11.21 -3.65
N GLN A 99 -6.91 -10.43 -3.53
CA GLN A 99 -8.29 -10.95 -3.50
C GLN A 99 -8.83 -11.29 -4.90
N TYR A 100 -8.42 -10.54 -5.92
CA TYR A 100 -8.94 -10.56 -7.28
C TYR A 100 -7.78 -10.46 -8.30
N ALA A 101 -7.09 -11.58 -8.54
CA ALA A 101 -6.02 -11.65 -9.54
C ALA A 101 -6.59 -11.66 -10.97
N LEU A 102 -6.91 -10.47 -11.50
CA LEU A 102 -7.49 -10.27 -12.83
C LEU A 102 -6.49 -9.63 -13.81
N PRO A 103 -6.61 -9.85 -15.13
CA PRO A 103 -5.80 -9.14 -16.12
C PRO A 103 -5.92 -7.61 -16.02
N LYS A 104 -7.11 -7.10 -15.68
CA LYS A 104 -7.34 -5.67 -15.45
C LYS A 104 -6.52 -5.12 -14.28
N SER A 105 -6.47 -5.84 -13.16
CA SER A 105 -5.65 -5.44 -12.01
C SER A 105 -4.15 -5.51 -12.31
N LEU A 106 -3.69 -6.47 -13.12
CA LEU A 106 -2.29 -6.52 -13.56
C LEU A 106 -1.91 -5.26 -14.35
N ASN A 107 -2.75 -4.84 -15.30
CA ASN A 107 -2.51 -3.61 -16.06
C ASN A 107 -2.48 -2.37 -15.14
N LEU A 108 -3.35 -2.32 -14.12
CA LEU A 108 -3.31 -1.25 -13.12
C LEU A 108 -2.03 -1.27 -12.28
N CYS A 109 -1.49 -2.45 -11.94
CA CYS A 109 -0.19 -2.56 -11.28
C CYS A 109 0.94 -2.00 -12.14
N ILE A 110 0.95 -2.29 -13.45
CA ILE A 110 1.94 -1.71 -14.37
C ILE A 110 1.84 -0.18 -14.39
N VAL A 111 0.61 0.37 -14.45
CA VAL A 111 0.38 1.82 -14.36
C VAL A 111 0.88 2.39 -13.03
N ALA A 112 0.63 1.70 -11.92
CA ALA A 112 1.11 2.09 -10.59
C ALA A 112 2.64 2.11 -10.52
N LEU A 113 3.32 1.10 -11.08
CA LEU A 113 4.79 1.06 -11.12
C LEU A 113 5.36 2.20 -11.96
N ASN A 114 4.79 2.47 -13.14
CA ASN A 114 5.20 3.61 -13.97
C ASN A 114 5.03 4.96 -13.24
N LEU A 115 3.92 5.13 -12.51
CA LEU A 115 3.72 6.29 -11.65
C LEU A 115 4.80 6.40 -10.58
N LEU A 116 5.13 5.30 -9.89
CA LEU A 116 6.16 5.27 -8.85
C LEU A 116 7.55 5.61 -9.41
N TYR A 117 7.91 5.10 -10.59
CA TYR A 117 9.16 5.48 -11.27
C TYR A 117 9.21 6.98 -11.59
N ALA A 118 8.11 7.55 -12.11
CA ALA A 118 8.05 8.98 -12.41
C ALA A 118 8.13 9.85 -11.14
N LEU A 119 7.50 9.42 -10.05
CA LEU A 119 7.55 10.09 -8.76
C LEU A 119 8.94 9.97 -8.10
N LEU A 120 9.62 8.84 -8.28
CA LEU A 120 10.96 8.61 -7.73
C LEU A 120 11.96 9.69 -8.19
N GLY A 121 11.91 10.09 -9.46
CA GLY A 121 12.79 11.10 -10.02
C GLY A 121 12.38 12.55 -9.72
N SER A 122 11.11 12.81 -9.43
CA SER A 122 10.57 14.18 -9.28
C SER A 122 10.40 14.63 -7.83
N LEU A 123 10.39 13.71 -6.86
CA LEU A 123 10.16 14.02 -5.46
C LEU A 123 11.44 14.35 -4.67
N SER A 124 11.31 15.27 -3.72
CA SER A 124 12.33 15.54 -2.70
C SER A 124 12.55 14.34 -1.77
N SER A 125 13.65 14.36 -1.00
CA SER A 125 14.00 13.26 -0.09
C SER A 125 12.87 12.92 0.90
N SER A 126 12.33 13.94 1.58
CA SER A 126 11.27 13.76 2.57
C SER A 126 9.97 13.25 1.96
N GLN A 127 9.62 13.73 0.75
CA GLN A 127 8.46 13.25 0.02
C GLN A 127 8.61 11.79 -0.42
N ARG A 128 9.82 11.36 -0.82
CA ARG A 128 10.10 9.95 -1.13
C ARG A 128 9.91 9.06 0.08
N VAL A 129 10.38 9.46 1.25
CA VAL A 129 10.15 8.72 2.50
C VAL A 129 8.67 8.60 2.80
N LYS A 130 7.94 9.73 2.71
CA LYS A 130 6.48 9.76 2.92
C LYS A 130 5.71 8.86 1.95
N LEU A 131 6.14 8.80 0.69
CA LEU A 131 5.51 7.98 -0.35
C LEU A 131 5.85 6.50 -0.21
N PHE A 132 7.13 6.15 -0.16
CA PHE A 132 7.58 4.76 -0.29
C PHE A 132 7.42 3.97 1.00
N LYS A 133 7.61 4.56 2.19
CA LYS A 133 7.43 3.86 3.48
C LYS A 133 6.10 3.10 3.57
N PRO A 134 4.93 3.71 3.29
CA PRO A 134 3.65 3.00 3.30
C PRO A 134 3.38 2.12 2.07
N ILE A 135 4.14 2.27 0.98
CA ILE A 135 3.96 1.54 -0.29
C ILE A 135 4.80 0.26 -0.34
N LEU A 136 5.91 0.17 0.38
CA LEU A 136 6.76 -1.03 0.39
C LEU A 136 5.98 -2.33 0.69
N PRO A 137 5.09 -2.40 1.71
CA PRO A 137 4.25 -3.59 1.91
C PRO A 137 3.27 -3.87 0.76
N ALA A 138 2.84 -2.82 0.05
CA ALA A 138 1.98 -2.97 -1.13
C ALA A 138 2.73 -3.61 -2.30
N LEU A 139 4.01 -3.30 -2.48
CA LEU A 139 4.85 -3.95 -3.50
C LEU A 139 5.01 -5.45 -3.22
N VAL A 140 5.17 -5.86 -1.97
CA VAL A 140 5.21 -7.29 -1.60
C VAL A 140 3.93 -8.01 -2.02
N ARG A 141 2.76 -7.42 -1.72
CA ARG A 141 1.46 -8.00 -2.11
C ARG A 141 1.29 -8.07 -3.63
N ILE A 142 1.74 -7.04 -4.36
CA ILE A 142 1.68 -7.03 -5.83
C ILE A 142 2.59 -8.13 -6.39
N SER A 143 3.81 -8.28 -5.87
CA SER A 143 4.73 -9.37 -6.25
C SER A 143 4.14 -10.75 -5.98
N GLU A 144 3.45 -10.93 -4.85
CA GLU A 144 2.79 -12.17 -4.51
C GLU A 144 1.60 -12.49 -5.44
N ALA A 145 0.80 -11.47 -5.78
CA ALA A 145 -0.35 -11.63 -6.68
C ALA A 145 0.09 -11.83 -8.15
N PHE A 146 1.15 -11.14 -8.58
CA PHE A 146 1.63 -11.11 -9.96
C PHE A 146 3.14 -11.35 -10.04
N PRO A 147 3.58 -12.63 -10.00
CA PRO A 147 4.99 -12.99 -10.17
C PRO A 147 5.69 -12.36 -11.40
N PRO A 148 5.04 -12.14 -12.56
CA PRO A 148 5.68 -11.47 -13.69
C PRO A 148 6.18 -10.05 -13.43
N LEU A 149 5.68 -9.37 -12.38
CA LEU A 149 6.10 -7.99 -12.04
C LEU A 149 7.27 -7.95 -11.05
N VAL A 150 7.74 -9.09 -10.55
CA VAL A 150 8.77 -9.15 -9.50
C VAL A 150 10.05 -8.43 -9.94
N ASP A 151 10.53 -8.67 -11.16
CA ASP A 151 11.76 -8.04 -11.66
C ASP A 151 11.63 -6.52 -11.74
N ASP A 152 10.49 -6.02 -12.22
CA ASP A 152 10.22 -4.57 -12.31
C ASP A 152 10.14 -3.91 -10.92
N ILE A 153 9.55 -4.60 -9.95
CA ILE A 153 9.45 -4.16 -8.55
C ILE A 153 10.83 -4.15 -7.88
N VAL A 154 11.61 -5.21 -8.08
CA VAL A 154 12.99 -5.31 -7.58
C VAL A 154 13.84 -4.18 -8.16
N ASN A 155 13.73 -3.90 -9.47
CA ASN A 155 14.43 -2.81 -10.12
C ASN A 155 14.05 -1.43 -9.54
N LEU A 156 12.76 -1.20 -9.27
CA LEU A 156 12.27 0.04 -8.65
C LEU A 156 12.89 0.23 -7.26
N MET A 157 12.88 -0.84 -6.46
CA MET A 157 13.45 -0.84 -5.11
C MET A 157 14.96 -0.64 -5.12
N MET A 158 15.68 -1.24 -6.09
CA MET A 158 17.12 -1.02 -6.26
C MET A 158 17.44 0.43 -6.60
N GLN A 159 16.65 1.07 -7.47
CA GLN A 159 16.82 2.49 -7.76
C GLN A 159 16.54 3.35 -6.53
N LEU A 160 15.48 3.07 -5.78
CA LEU A 160 15.17 3.76 -4.53
C LEU A 160 16.33 3.65 -3.52
N ALA A 161 16.84 2.44 -3.30
CA ALA A 161 17.96 2.20 -2.39
C ALA A 161 19.21 3.00 -2.77
N ARG A 162 19.60 2.98 -4.05
CA ARG A 162 20.75 3.74 -4.55
C ARG A 162 20.62 5.24 -4.31
N ILE A 163 19.43 5.80 -4.53
CA ILE A 163 19.19 7.23 -4.29
C ILE A 163 19.28 7.53 -2.79
N CYS A 164 18.69 6.69 -1.94
CA CYS A 164 18.74 6.88 -0.48
C CYS A 164 20.16 6.73 0.08
N GLU A 165 20.95 5.77 -0.39
CA GLU A 165 22.37 5.62 -0.01
C GLU A 165 23.19 6.83 -0.43
N SER A 166 23.00 7.32 -1.66
CA SER A 166 23.67 8.54 -2.15
C SER A 166 23.33 9.77 -1.30
N GLN A 167 22.11 9.86 -0.76
CA GLN A 167 21.73 10.99 0.09
C GLN A 167 22.26 10.86 1.51
N ALA A 168 22.27 9.64 2.06
CA ALA A 168 22.84 9.37 3.37
C ALA A 168 24.35 9.64 3.41
N SER A 169 25.08 9.36 2.32
CA SER A 169 26.53 9.63 2.23
C SER A 169 26.85 11.11 2.11
N LEU A 170 26.06 11.90 1.37
CA LEU A 170 26.24 13.35 1.25
C LEU A 170 26.16 14.07 2.61
N ALA A 171 25.25 13.63 3.49
CA ALA A 171 25.11 14.21 4.82
C ALA A 171 26.28 13.91 5.75
N SER A 172 27.03 12.82 5.52
CA SER A 172 28.18 12.46 6.35
C SER A 172 29.41 13.35 6.15
N HIS A 173 29.42 14.17 5.08
CA HIS A 173 30.55 15.02 4.70
C HIS A 173 30.41 16.51 5.09
N PHE A 174 29.23 16.96 5.55
CA PHE A 174 29.02 18.37 5.93
C PHE A 174 29.22 18.58 7.44
N ASP A 175 30.28 19.32 7.80
CA ASP A 175 30.61 19.69 9.17
C ASP A 175 29.62 20.73 9.77
N ALA A 176 29.05 20.36 10.92
CA ALA A 176 28.62 21.11 12.12
C ALA A 176 27.84 22.45 12.05
N HIS A 177 27.74 23.17 10.92
CA HIS A 177 27.10 24.50 10.89
C HIS A 177 25.86 24.61 10.01
N LEU A 178 25.56 23.61 9.18
CA LEU A 178 24.39 23.60 8.28
C LEU A 178 23.31 22.61 8.73
N GLY A 179 22.71 22.88 9.89
CA GLY A 179 21.27 22.70 10.11
C GLY A 179 20.73 21.28 10.27
N LYS A 180 20.19 21.01 11.47
CA LYS A 180 19.31 19.91 11.89
C LYS A 180 18.39 19.26 10.81
N GLU A 181 17.97 20.00 9.79
CA GLU A 181 17.15 19.47 8.67
C GLU A 181 17.90 18.45 7.78
N LEU A 182 19.19 18.67 7.51
CA LEU A 182 20.02 17.74 6.72
C LEU A 182 20.26 16.43 7.47
N GLU A 183 20.48 16.50 8.79
CA GLU A 183 20.59 15.33 9.65
C GLU A 183 19.30 14.51 9.71
N VAL A 184 18.14 15.19 9.85
CA VAL A 184 16.82 14.52 9.83
C VAL A 184 16.60 13.82 8.49
N SER A 185 16.86 14.50 7.37
CA SER A 185 16.69 13.90 6.04
C SER A 185 17.63 12.71 5.78
N ALA A 186 18.86 12.76 6.30
CA ALA A 186 19.80 11.64 6.23
C ALA A 186 19.33 10.45 7.05
N GLN A 187 18.79 10.68 8.24
CA GLN A 187 18.26 9.64 9.10
C GLN A 187 17.02 8.97 8.49
N GLU A 188 16.10 9.77 7.93
CA GLU A 188 14.93 9.25 7.20
C GLU A 188 15.34 8.42 5.98
N SER A 189 16.38 8.83 5.25
CA SER A 189 16.91 8.09 4.11
C SER A 189 17.51 6.75 4.52
N LYS A 190 18.23 6.69 5.66
CA LYS A 190 18.77 5.45 6.22
C LYS A 190 17.65 4.51 6.68
N GLU A 191 16.62 5.03 7.34
CA GLU A 191 15.44 4.24 7.73
C GLU A 191 14.77 3.63 6.50
N LEU A 192 14.60 4.42 5.43
CA LEU A 192 14.02 3.93 4.19
C LEU A 192 14.87 2.84 3.53
N CYS A 193 16.21 2.97 3.50
CA CYS A 193 17.09 1.90 3.03
C CYS A 193 16.89 0.59 3.79
N SER A 194 16.82 0.64 5.12
CA SER A 194 16.59 -0.54 5.96
C SER A 194 15.24 -1.19 5.65
N LEU A 195 14.19 -0.38 5.46
CA LEU A 195 12.86 -0.88 5.07
C LEU A 195 12.88 -1.51 3.68
N VAL A 196 13.61 -0.94 2.72
CA VAL A 196 13.76 -1.50 1.37
C VAL A 196 14.45 -2.87 1.44
N GLN A 197 15.52 -2.99 2.22
CA GLN A 197 16.22 -4.27 2.44
C GLN A 197 15.28 -5.33 3.04
N GLN A 198 14.53 -4.97 4.08
CA GLN A 198 13.54 -5.87 4.67
C GLN A 198 12.48 -6.29 3.64
N THR A 199 12.03 -5.34 2.81
CA THR A 199 11.03 -5.59 1.77
C THR A 199 11.56 -6.53 0.69
N PHE A 200 12.86 -6.49 0.37
CA PHE A 200 13.47 -7.46 -0.54
C PHE A 200 13.41 -8.88 0.02
N SER A 201 13.75 -9.05 1.30
CA SER A 201 13.63 -10.35 1.98
C SER A 201 12.18 -10.86 1.94
N ASP A 202 11.21 -9.99 2.25
CA ASP A 202 9.79 -10.31 2.18
C ASP A 202 9.33 -10.75 0.79
N ILE A 203 9.81 -10.10 -0.29
CA ILE A 203 9.50 -10.50 -1.67
C ILE A 203 10.09 -11.87 -1.99
N LEU A 204 11.34 -12.12 -1.59
CA LEU A 204 11.97 -13.42 -1.78
C LEU A 204 11.15 -14.53 -1.10
N ASP A 205 10.77 -14.33 0.15
CA ASP A 205 10.03 -15.35 0.92
C ASP A 205 8.59 -15.55 0.40
N LYS A 206 7.88 -14.47 0.10
CA LYS A 206 6.43 -14.52 -0.19
C LYS A 206 6.08 -14.68 -1.67
N ALA A 207 6.94 -14.22 -2.58
CA ALA A 207 6.68 -14.24 -4.02
C ALA A 207 7.57 -15.23 -4.79
N VAL A 208 8.87 -15.31 -4.45
CA VAL A 208 9.84 -16.11 -5.21
C VAL A 208 9.96 -17.54 -4.70
N PHE A 209 10.14 -17.71 -3.38
CA PHE A 209 10.34 -19.01 -2.74
C PHE A 209 9.04 -19.69 -2.31
N LYS A 210 7.88 -19.18 -2.76
CA LYS A 210 6.59 -19.77 -2.45
C LYS A 210 6.51 -21.17 -3.06
N SER A 211 6.73 -22.20 -2.25
CA SER A 211 6.78 -23.61 -2.66
C SER A 211 5.45 -24.17 -3.19
N LYS A 212 4.36 -23.40 -3.09
CA LYS A 212 3.04 -23.73 -3.66
C LYS A 212 2.83 -23.01 -4.99
N ILE A 213 3.67 -23.31 -5.98
CA ILE A 213 3.39 -22.98 -7.37
C ILE A 213 2.63 -24.20 -7.92
N TYR A 214 1.36 -24.03 -8.30
CA TYR A 214 0.42 -25.08 -8.77
C TYR A 214 -0.23 -25.98 -7.69
N ARG A 215 -1.36 -25.53 -7.12
CA ARG A 215 -2.52 -26.41 -6.95
C ARG A 215 -3.65 -25.88 -7.82
N GLN A 216 -3.85 -26.53 -8.98
CA GLN A 216 -5.15 -26.55 -9.63
C GLN A 216 -6.02 -27.48 -8.77
N GLU A 217 -7.01 -26.92 -8.09
CA GLU A 217 -8.21 -27.65 -7.68
C GLU A 217 -9.37 -27.14 -8.54
#